data_AF-A0A946M0S1-F1
#
_entry.id   AF-A0A946M0S1-F1
#
_cell.length_a   1.000
_cell.length_b   1.000
_cell.length_c   1.000
_cell.angle_alpha   90.00
_cell.angle_beta   90.00
_cell.angle_gamma   90.00
#
_symmetry.space_group_name_H-M   'P 1'
#
loop_
_entity.id
_entity.type
_entity.pdbx_description
1 polymer ?
#
loop_
_entity_poly.entity_id
_entity_poly.type
_entity_poly.pdbx_seq_one_letter_code
_entity_poly.pdbx_strand_id
1 'polypeptide(L)' 'DVNDSPEVLVMLSRRLFDAGVLPYYLHLLDPVAGAQHFDVPELDGVNLIRQISGQLPGYLVPRLAREIPGADAKQVIAGQ' A
#
# COMPACT_ATOMS: atom_id res chain seq x y z
N ASP A 1 4.98 9.24 7.35
CA ASP A 1 4.92 9.17 8.82
C ASP A 1 3.58 8.64 9.34
N VAL A 2 3.21 7.40 9.01
CA VAL A 2 2.15 6.60 9.70
C VAL A 2 2.41 5.12 9.44
N ASN A 3 2.50 4.76 8.17
CA ASN A 3 2.64 3.38 7.66
C ASN A 3 3.44 3.34 6.33
N ASP A 4 4.19 4.38 6.04
CA ASP A 4 5.15 4.52 4.93
C ASP A 4 6.50 3.87 5.25
N SER A 5 6.48 2.78 6.03
CA SER A 5 7.67 1.99 6.35
C SER A 5 7.40 0.50 6.14
N PRO A 6 8.37 -0.26 5.64
CA PRO A 6 8.23 -1.70 5.44
C PRO A 6 7.89 -2.43 6.74
N GLU A 7 8.52 -2.04 7.85
CA GLU A 7 8.36 -2.69 9.15
C GLU A 7 6.92 -2.57 9.65
N VAL A 8 6.33 -1.36 9.55
CA VAL A 8 4.94 -1.13 9.95
C VAL A 8 3.98 -1.91 9.05
N LEU A 9 4.21 -1.94 7.74
CA LEU A 9 3.35 -2.66 6.80
C LEU A 9 3.41 -4.17 7.00
N VAL A 10 4.59 -4.74 7.25
CA VAL A 10 4.75 -6.18 7.57
C VAL A 10 4.01 -6.52 8.85
N MET A 11 4.19 -5.72 9.90
CA MET A 11 3.48 -5.91 11.17
C MET A 11 1.96 -5.83 10.97
N LEU A 12 1.48 -4.82 10.24
CA LEU A 12 0.06 -4.63 9.98
C LEU A 12 -0.53 -5.81 9.20
N SER A 13 0.10 -6.24 8.11
CA SER A 13 -0.38 -7.37 7.29
C SER A 13 -0.52 -8.66 8.11
N ARG A 14 0.43 -8.95 8.99
CA ARG A 14 0.36 -10.12 9.88
C ARG A 14 -0.80 -10.00 10.87
N ARG A 15 -0.96 -8.85 11.52
CA ARG A 15 -2.05 -8.61 12.48
C ARG A 15 -3.43 -8.65 11.83
N LEU A 16 -3.56 -8.15 10.60
CA LEU A 16 -4.80 -8.27 9.82
C LEU A 16 -5.12 -9.74 9.56
N PHE A 17 -4.13 -10.52 9.14
CA PHE A 17 -4.32 -11.95 8.88
C PHE A 17 -4.70 -12.73 10.15
N ASP A 18 -4.04 -12.46 11.27
CA ASP A 18 -4.39 -13.05 12.57
C ASP A 18 -5.84 -12.74 12.99
N ALA A 19 -6.37 -11.60 12.55
CA ALA A 19 -7.76 -11.19 12.74
C ALA A 19 -8.72 -11.72 11.66
N GLY A 20 -8.27 -12.56 10.73
CA GLY A 20 -9.07 -13.10 9.62
C GLY A 20 -9.30 -12.13 8.47
N VAL A 21 -8.51 -11.06 8.36
CA VAL A 21 -8.62 -10.03 7.33
C VAL A 21 -7.44 -10.15 6.35
N LEU A 22 -7.74 -10.28 5.06
CA LEU A 22 -6.70 -10.28 4.02
C LEU A 22 -6.37 -8.85 3.58
N PRO A 23 -5.09 -8.43 3.65
CA PRO A 23 -4.65 -7.18 3.04
C PRO A 23 -4.94 -7.19 1.53
N TYR A 24 -5.56 -6.12 1.01
CA TYR A 24 -6.02 -6.09 -0.37
C TYR A 24 -5.37 -4.96 -1.19
N TYR A 25 -5.56 -3.71 -0.75
CA TYR A 25 -4.93 -2.54 -1.37
C TYR A 25 -4.11 -1.74 -0.35
N LEU A 26 -2.98 -1.24 -0.82
CA LEU A 26 -2.24 -0.13 -0.22
C LEU A 26 -2.46 1.08 -1.14
N HIS A 27 -3.12 2.12 -0.65
CA HIS A 27 -3.44 3.28 -1.47
C HIS A 27 -2.32 4.31 -1.44
N LEU A 28 -1.86 4.74 -2.62
CA LEU A 28 -1.18 6.03 -2.72
C LEU A 28 -2.20 7.13 -2.47
N LEU A 29 -1.79 8.13 -1.71
CA LEU A 29 -2.66 9.24 -1.34
C LEU A 29 -3.10 10.00 -2.59
N ASP A 30 -4.39 10.34 -2.65
CA ASP A 30 -4.90 11.24 -3.68
C ASP A 30 -4.56 12.69 -3.29
N PRO A 31 -4.18 13.54 -4.25
CA PRO A 31 -3.85 14.93 -3.97
C PRO A 31 -5.11 15.69 -3.55
N VAL A 32 -5.32 15.80 -2.23
CA VAL A 32 -6.39 16.60 -1.62
C VAL A 32 -5.79 17.78 -0.86
N ALA A 33 -6.52 18.90 -0.85
CA ALA A 33 -6.08 20.11 -0.16
C ALA A 33 -5.85 19.81 1.34
N GLY A 34 -4.65 20.13 1.83
CA GLY A 34 -4.27 19.97 3.24
C GLY A 34 -3.59 18.65 3.61
N ALA A 35 -3.55 17.64 2.72
CA ALA A 35 -2.95 16.33 3.02
C ALA A 35 -1.55 16.11 2.41
N GLN A 36 -0.93 17.17 1.87
CA GLN A 36 0.34 17.10 1.14
C GLN A 36 1.50 16.50 1.94
N HIS A 37 1.47 16.61 3.27
CA HIS A 37 2.50 16.08 4.17
C HIS A 37 2.45 14.55 4.33
N PHE A 38 1.37 13.91 3.87
CA PHE A 38 1.25 12.45 3.79
C PHE A 38 1.47 11.91 2.39
N ASP A 39 1.77 12.78 1.41
CA ASP A 39 2.04 12.34 0.06
C ASP A 39 3.35 11.55 0.02
N VAL A 40 3.28 10.37 -0.59
CA VAL A 40 4.42 9.47 -0.75
C VAL A 40 4.66 9.35 -2.25
N PRO A 41 5.86 9.68 -2.76
CA PRO A 41 6.19 9.49 -4.15
C PRO A 41 5.88 8.06 -4.61
N GLU A 42 5.31 7.90 -5.80
CA GLU A 42 4.92 6.59 -6.32
C GLU A 42 6.08 5.59 -6.32
N LEU A 43 7.28 6.07 -6.66
CA LEU A 43 8.50 5.25 -6.64
C LEU A 43 8.79 4.69 -5.23
N ASP A 44 8.54 5.47 -4.18
CA ASP A 44 8.73 5.04 -2.80
C ASP A 44 7.66 4.01 -2.41
N GLY A 45 6.41 4.20 -2.86
CA GLY A 45 5.34 3.20 -2.74
C GLY A 45 5.70 1.87 -3.41
N VAL A 46 6.24 1.91 -4.63
CA VAL A 46 6.73 0.71 -5.35
C VAL A 46 7.88 0.04 -4.59
N ASN A 47 8.81 0.83 -4.06
CA ASN A 47 9.91 0.32 -3.24
C ASN A 47 9.42 -0.33 -1.95
N LEU A 48 8.39 0.23 -1.29
CA LEU A 48 7.75 -0.37 -0.12
C LEU A 48 7.18 -1.75 -0.44
N ILE A 49 6.39 -1.88 -1.52
CA ILE A 49 5.85 -3.18 -1.95
C ILE A 49 6.96 -4.19 -2.20
N ARG A 50 8.03 -3.78 -2.88
CA ARG A 50 9.17 -4.65 -3.17
C ARG A 50 9.84 -5.17 -1.90
N GLN A 51 10.02 -4.30 -0.91
CA GLN A 51 10.66 -4.65 0.36
C GLN A 51 9.80 -5.59 1.20
N ILE A 52 8.49 -5.37 1.29
CA ILE A 52 7.61 -6.25 2.07
C ILE A 52 7.34 -7.58 1.36
N SER A 53 7.42 -7.64 0.03
CA SER A 53 7.30 -8.89 -0.74
C SER A 53 8.40 -9.91 -0.42
N GLY A 54 9.57 -9.46 0.03
CA GLY A 54 10.63 -10.35 0.52
C GLY A 54 10.42 -10.86 1.96
N GLN A 55 9.43 -10.32 2.68
CA GLN A 55 9.22 -10.56 4.11
C GLN A 55 7.87 -11.21 4.44
N LEU A 56 6.95 -11.21 3.47
CA LEU A 56 5.59 -11.71 3.59
C LEU A 56 5.32 -12.82 2.57
N PRO A 57 4.47 -13.81 2.90
CA PRO A 57 3.82 -14.63 1.89
C PRO A 57 3.09 -13.75 0.87
N GLY A 58 3.09 -14.13 -0.41
CA GLY A 58 2.51 -13.32 -1.49
C GLY A 58 1.05 -12.93 -1.26
N TYR A 59 0.24 -13.79 -0.63
CA TYR A 59 -1.17 -13.51 -0.31
C TYR A 59 -1.36 -12.49 0.83
N LEU A 60 -0.30 -12.09 1.53
CA LEU A 60 -0.31 -11.01 2.53
C LEU A 60 0.29 -9.70 2.01
N VAL A 61 0.80 -9.70 0.77
CA VAL A 61 1.32 -8.51 0.11
C VAL A 61 0.14 -7.76 -0.53
N PRO A 62 -0.23 -6.57 -0.05
CA PRO A 62 -1.28 -5.78 -0.67
C PRO A 62 -0.85 -5.29 -2.05
N ARG A 63 -1.82 -4.97 -2.90
CA ARG A 63 -1.58 -4.31 -4.18
C ARG A 63 -1.49 -2.80 -3.99
N LEU A 64 -0.41 -2.17 -4.43
CA LEU A 64 -0.31 -0.72 -4.49
C LEU A 64 -1.29 -0.20 -5.54
N ALA A 65 -2.19 0.68 -5.14
CA ALA A 65 -3.23 1.21 -6.01
C ALA A 65 -3.40 2.72 -5.85
N ARG A 66 -3.80 3.39 -6.93
CA ARG A 66 -4.11 4.82 -6.95
C ARG A 66 -5.48 5.04 -7.57
N GLU A 67 -6.19 6.06 -7.10
CA GLU A 67 -7.38 6.55 -7.79
C GLU A 67 -6.99 7.56 -8.87
N ILE A 68 -7.56 7.38 -10.06
CA ILE A 68 -7.37 8.33 -11.15
C ILE A 68 -8.75 8.94 -11.44
N PRO A 69 -8.90 10.27 -11.30
CA PRO A 69 -10.13 10.94 -11.65
C PRO A 69 -10.57 10.61 -13.08
N GLY A 70 -11.78 10.08 -13.24
CA GLY A 70 -12.35 9.71 -14.53
C GLY A 70 -12.03 8.29 -15.02
N ALA A 71 -11.29 7.48 -14.27
CA ALA A 71 -11.11 6.07 -14.57
C ALA A 71 -12.30 5.23 -14.07
N ASP A 72 -12.70 4.20 -14.83
CA ASP A 72 -13.80 3.31 -14.49
C ASP A 72 -13.50 2.41 -13.27
N ALA A 73 -12.21 2.21 -12.95
CA ALA A 73 -11.75 1.40 -11.83
C ALA A 73 -10.41 1.89 -11.27
N LYS A 74 -10.08 1.44 -10.05
CA LYS A 74 -8.77 1.70 -9.40
C LYS A 74 -7.64 1.11 -10.24
N GLN A 75 -6.53 1.85 -10.37
CA GLN A 75 -5.35 1.35 -11.06
C GLN A 75 -4.39 0.69 -10.08
N VAL A 76 -3.91 -0.51 -10.44
CA VAL A 76 -2.88 -1.23 -9.70
C VAL A 76 -1.52 -0.87 -10.28
N ILE A 77 -0.59 -0.46 -9.42
CA ILE A 77 0.75 0.01 -9.77
C ILE A 77 1.81 -1.08 -9.52
N ALA A 78 1.71 -1.79 -8.39
CA ALA A 78 2.65 -2.84 -7.97
C ALA A 78 2.00 -3.81 -6.96
N GLY A 79 2.64 -4.97 -6.72
CA GLY A 79 2.09 -6.06 -5.91
C GLY A 79 1.71 -7.24 -6.79
N GLN A 80 1.14 -8.31 -6.22
CA GLN A 80 0.67 -9.47 -7.00
C GLN A 80 -0.23 -9.03 -8.17
#